data_AF-W9T0B9-F1
#
_entry.id   AF-W9T0B9-F1
#
_cell.length_a   1.000
_cell.length_b   1.000
_cell.length_c   1.000
_cell.angle_alpha   90.00
_cell.angle_beta   90.00
_cell.angle_gamma   90.00
#
_symmetry.space_group_name_H-M   'P 1'
#
loop_
_entity.id
_entity.type
_entity.pdbx_description
1 polymer ?
#
loop_
_entity_poly.entity_id
_entity_poly.type
_entity_poly.pdbx_seq_one_letter_code
_entity_poly.pdbx_strand_id
1 'polypeptide(L)'
;MTDAMPAIDTLLKNLDQALYADRHRLRRQLHELRKNPDEGKLGQWLERFQASAAKVEARRRSVPVVRYDDALPIAAKRDEIKAALEKHQVLVIAGETGSGKTTQLPKICLEIGRGVHG
;
A
#
# COMPACT_ATOMS: atom_id res chain seq x y z
N MET A 1 23.95 25.04 2.30
CA MET A 1 23.46 23.92 3.13
C MET A 1 21.93 23.87 3.26
N THR A 2 21.16 24.80 2.67
CA THR A 2 19.68 24.87 2.80
C THR A 2 18.89 24.05 1.79
N ASP A 3 19.54 23.53 0.74
CA ASP A 3 18.85 22.86 -0.39
C ASP A 3 18.50 21.38 -0.13
N ALA A 4 19.15 20.74 0.86
CA ALA A 4 18.92 19.32 1.18
C ALA A 4 17.64 19.07 2.03
N MET A 5 17.19 20.08 2.79
CA MET A 5 15.98 19.97 3.63
C MET A 5 14.68 19.77 2.82
N PRO A 6 14.39 20.56 1.76
CA PRO A 6 13.19 20.33 0.95
C PRO A 6 13.22 18.97 0.22
N ALA A 7 14.40 18.46 -0.12
CA ALA A 7 14.55 17.14 -0.73
C ALA A 7 14.16 16.01 0.25
N ILE A 8 14.63 16.06 1.50
CA ILE A 8 14.32 15.04 2.51
C ILE A 8 12.82 15.03 2.87
N ASP A 9 12.19 16.18 3.01
CA ASP A 9 10.76 16.26 3.31
C ASP A 9 9.91 15.70 2.16
N THR A 10 10.35 15.88 0.92
CA THR A 10 9.72 15.26 -0.26
C THR A 10 9.85 13.73 -0.22
N LEU A 11 11.02 13.21 0.14
CA LEU A 11 11.25 11.76 0.28
C LEU A 11 10.41 11.15 1.41
N LEU A 12 10.20 11.88 2.52
CA LEU A 12 9.33 11.44 3.62
C LEU A 12 7.87 11.29 3.17
N LYS A 13 7.38 12.20 2.31
CA LYS A 13 6.00 12.14 1.78
C LYS A 13 5.78 10.94 0.87
N ASN A 14 6.81 10.48 0.16
CA ASN A 14 6.72 9.38 -0.81
C ASN A 14 6.94 7.99 -0.21
N LEU A 15 7.12 7.86 1.11
CA LEU A 15 7.31 6.57 1.78
C LEU A 15 6.11 5.62 1.61
N ASP A 16 4.94 6.15 1.30
CA ASP A 16 3.74 5.38 0.98
C ASP A 16 3.86 4.57 -0.31
N GLN A 17 4.83 4.86 -1.18
CA GLN A 17 5.11 4.08 -2.39
C GLN A 17 5.90 2.80 -2.12
N ALA A 18 6.51 2.66 -0.93
CA ALA A 18 7.27 1.49 -0.53
C ALA A 18 6.38 0.39 0.10
N LEU A 19 6.94 -0.83 0.22
CA LEU A 19 6.32 -1.94 0.95
C LEU A 19 6.14 -1.58 2.43
N TYR A 20 5.03 -2.00 3.05
CA TYR A 20 4.73 -1.73 4.46
C TYR A 20 5.86 -2.16 5.41
N ALA A 21 6.47 -3.32 5.13
CA ALA A 21 7.58 -3.86 5.91
C ALA A 21 8.83 -2.93 5.92
N ASP A 22 9.04 -2.15 4.86
CA ASP A 22 10.22 -1.30 4.70
C ASP A 22 10.01 0.11 5.25
N ARG A 23 8.76 0.59 5.33
CA ARG A 23 8.42 2.00 5.64
C ARG A 23 9.02 2.47 6.96
N HIS A 24 8.93 1.67 8.02
CA HIS A 24 9.45 2.06 9.34
C HIS A 24 10.96 2.27 9.30
N ARG A 25 11.69 1.34 8.67
CA ARG A 25 13.15 1.42 8.53
C ARG A 25 13.56 2.62 7.68
N LEU A 26 12.93 2.80 6.52
CA LEU A 26 13.22 3.91 5.61
C LEU A 26 12.94 5.26 6.27
N ARG A 27 11.84 5.40 7.00
CA ARG A 27 11.50 6.62 7.75
C ARG A 27 12.57 6.95 8.80
N ARG A 28 12.98 5.96 9.59
CA ARG A 28 14.02 6.14 10.61
C ARG A 28 15.34 6.63 10.00
N GLN A 29 15.81 5.97 8.95
CA GLN A 29 17.05 6.33 8.26
C GLN A 29 17.00 7.74 7.70
N LEU A 30 15.86 8.13 7.12
CA LEU A 30 15.68 9.47 6.55
C LEU A 30 15.64 10.57 7.64
N HIS A 31 15.07 10.28 8.82
CA HIS A 31 15.16 11.18 9.98
C HIS A 31 16.59 11.33 10.53
N GLU A 32 17.40 10.26 10.51
CA GLU A 32 18.82 10.31 10.90
C GLU A 32 19.62 11.16 9.89
N LEU A 33 19.40 10.97 8.59
CA LEU A 33 20.01 11.77 7.52
C LEU A 33 19.62 13.25 7.58
N ARG A 34 18.41 13.56 8.07
CA ARG A 34 18.00 14.95 8.30
C ARG A 34 18.85 15.65 9.36
N LYS A 35 19.33 14.91 10.37
CA LYS A 35 20.17 15.45 11.45
C LYS A 35 21.64 15.51 11.04
N ASN A 36 22.12 14.43 10.41
CA ASN A 36 23.50 14.28 9.97
C ASN A 36 23.51 13.94 8.47
N PRO A 37 23.49 14.95 7.58
CA PRO A 37 23.51 14.74 6.14
C PRO A 37 24.77 13.99 5.71
N ASP A 38 24.58 12.94 4.92
CA ASP A 38 25.62 12.08 4.41
C ASP A 38 25.18 11.60 3.03
N GLU A 39 25.87 12.06 1.99
CA GLU A 39 25.51 11.79 0.59
C GLU A 39 25.60 10.30 0.25
N GLY A 40 26.58 9.58 0.81
CA GLY A 40 26.75 8.15 0.58
C GLY A 40 25.61 7.33 1.18
N LYS A 41 25.21 7.66 2.41
CA LYS A 41 24.05 7.02 3.05
C LYS A 41 22.73 7.41 2.38
N LEU A 42 22.61 8.63 1.88
CA LEU A 42 21.45 9.06 1.11
C LEU A 42 21.32 8.26 -0.20
N GLY A 43 22.43 8.03 -0.92
CA GLY A 43 22.47 7.16 -2.09
C GLY A 43 22.00 5.74 -1.80
N GLN A 44 22.55 5.11 -0.75
CA GLN A 44 22.13 3.76 -0.31
C GLN A 44 20.65 3.71 0.12
N TRP A 45 20.16 4.78 0.74
CA TRP A 45 18.76 4.88 1.12
C TRP A 45 17.87 4.95 -0.13
N LEU A 46 18.25 5.74 -1.13
CA LEU A 46 17.50 5.91 -2.38
C LEU A 46 17.39 4.60 -3.14
N GLU A 47 18.49 3.85 -3.26
CA GLU A 47 18.49 2.52 -3.89
C GLU A 47 17.52 1.55 -3.18
N ARG A 48 17.51 1.53 -1.84
CA ARG A 48 16.59 0.70 -1.05
C ARG A 48 15.14 1.11 -1.23
N PHE A 49 14.86 2.42 -1.22
CA PHE A 49 13.52 2.95 -1.47
C PHE A 49 13.04 2.57 -2.87
N GLN A 50 13.85 2.77 -3.90
CA GLN A 50 13.53 2.42 -5.28
C GLN A 50 13.30 0.91 -5.44
N ALA A 51 14.12 0.07 -4.83
CA ALA A 51 13.92 -1.37 -4.85
C ALA A 51 12.59 -1.80 -4.19
N SER A 52 12.20 -1.16 -3.09
CA SER A 52 10.91 -1.40 -2.43
C SER A 52 9.73 -0.93 -3.28
N ALA A 53 9.81 0.29 -3.84
CA ALA A 53 8.79 0.85 -4.73
C ALA A 53 8.63 0.03 -6.02
N ALA A 54 9.73 -0.45 -6.61
CA ALA A 54 9.70 -1.32 -7.79
C ALA A 54 8.95 -2.63 -7.52
N LYS A 55 9.08 -3.21 -6.31
CA LYS A 55 8.29 -4.39 -5.91
C LYS A 55 6.81 -4.08 -5.80
N VAL A 56 6.43 -2.93 -5.24
CA VAL A 56 5.03 -2.48 -5.19
C VAL A 56 4.46 -2.34 -6.59
N GLU A 57 5.20 -1.69 -7.49
CA GLU A 57 4.77 -1.48 -8.87
C GLU A 57 4.66 -2.80 -9.65
N ALA A 58 5.62 -3.72 -9.46
CA ALA A 58 5.53 -5.07 -10.03
C ALA A 58 4.28 -5.81 -9.55
N ARG A 59 3.97 -5.74 -8.24
CA ARG A 59 2.74 -6.33 -7.68
C ARG A 59 1.49 -5.68 -8.27
N ARG A 60 1.45 -4.35 -8.35
CA ARG A 60 0.33 -3.61 -8.95
C ARG A 60 0.08 -4.05 -10.40
N ARG A 61 1.13 -4.22 -11.20
CA ARG A 61 1.02 -4.72 -12.59
C ARG A 61 0.57 -6.18 -12.68
N SER A 62 0.83 -6.99 -11.66
CA SER A 62 0.39 -8.38 -11.59
C SER A 62 -1.05 -8.56 -11.11
N VAL A 63 -1.73 -7.48 -10.67
CA VAL A 63 -3.13 -7.57 -10.23
C VAL A 63 -4.00 -7.95 -11.43
N PRO A 64 -4.74 -9.06 -11.38
CA PRO A 64 -5.61 -9.46 -12.48
C PRO A 64 -6.78 -8.49 -12.60
N VAL A 65 -7.36 -8.40 -13.81
CA VAL A 65 -8.61 -7.67 -14.02
C VAL A 65 -9.70 -8.31 -13.15
N VAL A 66 -10.19 -7.54 -12.18
CA VAL A 66 -11.20 -8.02 -11.23
C VAL A 66 -12.56 -8.12 -11.93
N ARG A 67 -13.14 -9.32 -11.94
CA ARG A 67 -14.49 -9.58 -12.41
C ARG A 67 -15.35 -10.15 -11.30
N TYR A 68 -16.54 -9.60 -11.15
CA TYR A 68 -17.52 -10.00 -10.16
C TYR A 68 -18.58 -10.93 -10.76
N ASP A 69 -19.15 -11.75 -9.89
CA ASP A 69 -20.35 -12.53 -10.18
C ASP A 69 -21.49 -11.87 -9.43
N ASP A 70 -22.27 -11.05 -10.13
CA ASP A 70 -23.33 -10.23 -9.55
C ASP A 70 -24.50 -11.07 -9.01
N ALA A 71 -24.55 -12.38 -9.31
CA ALA A 71 -25.52 -13.30 -8.69
C ALA A 71 -25.22 -13.56 -7.20
N LEU A 72 -24.01 -13.27 -6.72
CA LEU A 72 -23.64 -13.50 -5.32
C LEU A 72 -24.00 -12.31 -4.42
N PRO A 73 -24.60 -12.54 -3.24
CA PRO A 73 -25.01 -11.47 -2.32
C PRO A 73 -23.90 -10.49 -1.94
N ILE A 74 -22.66 -10.96 -1.81
CA ILE A 74 -21.50 -10.12 -1.49
C ILE A 74 -21.09 -9.21 -2.66
N ALA A 75 -21.23 -9.67 -3.90
CA ALA A 75 -20.90 -8.85 -5.08
C ALA A 75 -21.87 -7.68 -5.23
N ALA A 76 -23.17 -7.90 -4.97
CA ALA A 76 -24.18 -6.85 -4.97
C ALA A 76 -23.90 -5.72 -3.94
N LYS A 77 -23.21 -6.04 -2.83
CA LYS A 77 -22.82 -5.07 -1.78
C LYS A 77 -21.41 -4.53 -1.93
N ARG A 78 -20.77 -4.70 -3.09
CA ARG A 78 -19.37 -4.32 -3.32
C ARG A 78 -19.06 -2.89 -2.89
N ASP A 79 -19.86 -1.93 -3.34
CA ASP A 79 -19.53 -0.51 -3.15
C ASP A 79 -19.72 -0.08 -1.69
N GLU A 80 -20.69 -0.67 -0.97
CA GLU A 80 -20.83 -0.54 0.49
C GLU A 80 -19.60 -1.10 1.23
N ILE A 81 -19.14 -2.29 0.82
CA ILE A 81 -17.97 -2.94 1.42
C ILE A 81 -16.70 -2.12 1.17
N LYS A 82 -16.51 -1.57 -0.04
CA LYS A 82 -15.38 -0.68 -0.35
C LYS A 82 -15.37 0.54 0.55
N ALA A 83 -16.50 1.24 0.64
CA ALA A 83 -16.62 2.43 1.49
C ALA A 83 -16.33 2.10 2.97
N ALA A 84 -16.81 0.95 3.44
CA ALA A 84 -16.54 0.48 4.79
C ALA A 84 -15.05 0.16 5.01
N LEU A 85 -14.37 -0.49 4.06
CA LEU A 85 -12.94 -0.80 4.12
C LEU A 85 -12.04 0.44 4.08
N GLU A 86 -12.48 1.51 3.42
CA GLU A 86 -11.76 2.79 3.41
C GLU A 86 -11.90 3.55 4.74
N LYS A 87 -13.10 3.50 5.34
CA LYS A 87 -13.42 4.22 6.57
C LYS A 87 -12.98 3.50 7.85
N HIS A 88 -12.93 2.17 7.82
CA HIS A 88 -12.71 1.36 9.01
C HIS A 88 -11.45 0.49 8.87
N GLN A 89 -10.51 0.65 9.81
CA GLN A 89 -9.31 -0.18 9.88
C GLN A 89 -9.64 -1.68 10.08
N VAL A 90 -10.75 -1.96 10.77
CA VAL A 90 -11.25 -3.32 11.03
C VAL A 90 -12.73 -3.35 10.64
N LEU A 91 -13.10 -4.31 9.80
CA LEU A 91 -14.47 -4.53 9.34
C LEU A 91 -14.85 -6.00 9.57
N VAL A 92 -16.00 -6.22 10.21
CA VAL A 92 -16.58 -7.56 10.41
C VAL A 92 -17.71 -7.74 9.40
N ILE A 93 -17.62 -8.78 8.57
CA ILE A 93 -18.64 -9.10 7.56
C ILE A 93 -19.26 -10.44 7.90
N ALA A 94 -20.52 -10.42 8.32
CA ALA A 94 -21.32 -11.62 8.57
C ALA A 94 -22.18 -11.97 7.35
N GLY A 95 -22.41 -13.25 7.12
CA GLY A 95 -23.33 -13.74 6.10
C GLY A 95 -23.35 -15.27 6.07
N GLU A 96 -24.38 -15.86 5.47
CA GLU A 96 -24.51 -17.32 5.37
C GLU A 96 -23.43 -17.99 4.50
N THR A 97 -23.21 -19.30 4.70
CA THR A 97 -22.37 -20.10 3.80
C THR A 97 -22.92 -20.04 2.38
N GLY A 98 -22.04 -19.92 1.38
CA GLY A 98 -22.47 -19.77 -0.03
C GLY A 98 -22.69 -18.33 -0.48
N SER A 99 -22.71 -17.34 0.43
CA SER A 99 -22.91 -15.92 0.05
C SER A 99 -21.78 -15.29 -0.78
N GLY A 100 -20.70 -16.03 -1.06
CA GLY A 100 -19.56 -15.55 -1.84
C GLY A 100 -18.48 -14.78 -1.05
N LYS A 101 -18.49 -14.79 0.29
CA LYS A 101 -17.50 -14.04 1.11
C LYS A 101 -16.05 -14.38 0.75
N THR A 102 -15.69 -15.66 0.83
CA THR A 102 -14.30 -16.12 0.62
C THR A 102 -13.81 -15.88 -0.81
N THR A 103 -14.71 -15.85 -1.79
CA THR A 103 -14.37 -15.70 -3.21
C THR A 103 -14.39 -14.24 -3.69
N GLN A 104 -15.30 -13.41 -3.15
CA GLN A 104 -15.48 -12.03 -3.61
C GLN A 104 -14.74 -11.01 -2.77
N LEU A 105 -14.59 -11.18 -1.44
CA LEU A 105 -13.88 -10.20 -0.61
C LEU A 105 -12.42 -9.99 -1.03
N PRO A 106 -11.62 -11.02 -1.38
CA PRO A 106 -10.25 -10.80 -1.87
C PRO A 106 -10.21 -9.95 -3.14
N LYS A 107 -11.19 -10.10 -4.03
CA LYS A 107 -11.32 -9.31 -5.27
C LYS A 107 -11.59 -7.84 -4.98
N ILE A 108 -12.51 -7.57 -4.05
CA ILE A 108 -12.83 -6.20 -3.59
C ILE A 108 -11.59 -5.55 -3.00
N CYS A 109 -10.85 -6.27 -2.15
CA CYS A 109 -9.60 -5.80 -1.58
C CYS A 109 -8.55 -5.44 -2.65
N LEU A 110 -8.39 -6.28 -3.68
CA LEU A 110 -7.47 -6.01 -4.80
C LEU A 110 -7.88 -4.76 -5.60
N GLU A 111 -9.17 -4.57 -5.84
CA GLU A 111 -9.70 -3.41 -6.58
C GLU A 111 -9.38 -2.08 -5.88
N ILE A 112 -9.45 -2.04 -4.54
CA ILE A 112 -9.08 -0.86 -3.75
C ILE A 112 -7.57 -0.78 -3.45
N GLY A 113 -6.75 -1.57 -4.15
CA GLY A 113 -5.29 -1.51 -4.07
C GLY A 113 -4.67 -2.19 -2.85
N ARG A 114 -5.40 -3.08 -2.14
CA ARG A 114 -4.77 -3.95 -1.13
C ARG A 114 -3.95 -5.06 -1.79
N GLY A 115 -3.00 -5.63 -1.04
CA GLY A 115 -2.10 -6.69 -1.52
C GLY A 115 -0.88 -6.21 -2.31
N VAL A 116 -0.83 -4.93 -2.74
CA VAL A 116 0.32 -4.40 -3.50
C VAL A 116 1.49 -3.96 -2.61
N HIS A 117 1.22 -3.57 -1.36
CA HIS A 117 2.25 -3.05 -0.43
C HIS A 117 2.78 -4.07 0.60
N GLY A 118 2.18 -5.25 0.70
CA GLY A 118 2.50 -6.19 1.79
C GLY A 118 1.41 -7.22 1.90
#